data_AF-A0A4Y2W2V5-F1
#
_entry.id   AF-A0A4Y2W2V5-F1
#
_cell.length_a   1.000
_cell.length_b   1.000
_cell.length_c   1.000
_cell.angle_alpha   90.00
_cell.angle_beta   90.00
_cell.angle_gamma   90.00
#
_symmetry.space_group_name_H-M   'P 1'
#
loop_
_entity.id
_entity.type
_entity.pdbx_description
1 polymer ?
#
loop_
_entity_poly.entity_id
_entity_poly.type
_entity_poly.pdbx_seq_one_letter_code
_entity_poly.pdbx_strand_id
1 'polypeptide(L)'
;MDDEAVDQWTNEDSTLKFCEVLSDDDIMSRVTCGSEETKNFEECPESDEENLLTHQKLSRGDTLVHTEALLNYLEQEYESAPAEKIILRNLRSIIRRRANEKQKQTSIISFFTKR
;
A
#
# COMPACT_ATOMS: atom_id res chain seq x y z
N MET A 1 -1.35 20.02 -27.50
CA MET A 1 -0.80 18.75 -26.98
C MET A 1 0.51 18.58 -27.69
N ASP A 2 1.57 18.37 -26.93
CA ASP A 2 2.92 18.25 -27.46
C ASP A 2 3.17 16.76 -27.71
N ASP A 3 2.98 16.33 -28.96
CA ASP A 3 3.09 14.92 -29.34
C ASP A 3 4.52 14.39 -29.13
N GLU A 4 5.51 15.28 -29.07
CA GLU A 4 6.92 14.96 -28.77
C GLU A 4 7.13 14.46 -27.33
N ALA A 5 6.29 14.89 -26.38
CA ALA A 5 6.34 14.40 -25.01
C ALA A 5 5.82 12.95 -24.89
N VAL A 6 4.87 12.52 -25.72
CA VAL A 6 4.32 11.15 -25.66
C VAL A 6 5.34 10.13 -26.17
N ASP A 7 6.09 10.48 -27.20
CA ASP A 7 7.16 9.63 -27.74
C ASP A 7 8.33 9.50 -26.76
N GLN A 8 8.59 10.53 -25.94
CA GLN A 8 9.67 10.47 -24.95
C GLN A 8 9.33 9.53 -23.78
N TRP A 9 8.09 9.53 -23.31
CA TRP A 9 7.63 8.63 -22.24
C TRP A 9 7.54 7.16 -22.68
N THR A 10 7.35 6.90 -23.97
CA THR A 10 7.29 5.53 -24.52
C THR A 10 8.65 4.97 -24.95
N ASN A 11 9.61 5.83 -25.30
CA ASN A 11 10.97 5.42 -25.65
C ASN A 11 11.86 5.14 -24.44
N GLU A 12 11.57 5.72 -23.27
CA GLU A 12 12.29 5.43 -22.02
C GLU A 12 12.15 3.96 -21.59
N ASP A 13 10.99 3.35 -21.82
CA ASP A 13 10.73 1.94 -21.48
C ASP A 13 11.49 0.95 -22.38
N SER A 14 11.81 1.37 -23.62
CA SER A 14 12.52 0.52 -24.60
C SER A 14 14.02 0.33 -24.33
N THR A 15 14.61 1.17 -23.47
CA THR A 15 16.04 1.07 -23.09
C THR A 15 16.28 0.36 -21.75
N LEU A 16 15.21 0.08 -21.00
CA LEU A 16 15.29 -0.68 -19.76
C LEU A 16 15.56 -2.16 -20.06
N LYS A 17 16.82 -2.57 -19.89
CA LYS A 17 17.30 -3.96 -19.96
C LYS A 17 16.62 -4.94 -18.99
N PHE A 18 15.67 -4.46 -18.18
CA PHE A 18 14.95 -5.22 -17.15
C PHE A 18 13.55 -5.68 -17.59
N CYS A 19 13.00 -5.10 -18.66
CA CYS A 19 11.69 -5.47 -19.19
C CYS A 19 11.86 -6.49 -20.33
N GLU A 20 12.02 -7.76 -19.97
CA GLU A 20 11.95 -8.84 -20.95
C GLU A 20 10.51 -9.01 -21.44
N VAL A 21 10.28 -8.85 -22.75
CA VAL A 21 8.97 -9.06 -23.38
C VAL A 21 8.71 -10.55 -23.41
N LEU A 22 7.80 -11.01 -22.56
CA LEU A 22 7.39 -12.42 -22.52
C LEU A 22 6.51 -12.78 -23.71
N SER A 23 6.69 -13.98 -24.27
CA SER A 23 5.78 -14.53 -25.25
C SER A 23 4.44 -14.90 -24.61
N ASP A 24 3.36 -14.94 -25.39
CA ASP A 24 2.05 -15.41 -24.93
C ASP A 24 2.13 -16.84 -24.34
N ASP A 25 3.01 -17.67 -24.90
CA ASP A 25 3.29 -19.02 -24.38
C ASP A 25 3.99 -19.00 -23.01
N ASP A 26 4.90 -18.04 -22.80
CA ASP A 26 5.61 -17.85 -21.51
C ASP A 26 4.65 -17.34 -20.43
N ILE A 27 3.71 -16.46 -20.80
CA ILE A 27 2.66 -15.96 -19.91
C ILE A 27 1.71 -17.10 -19.54
N MET A 28 1.27 -17.87 -20.52
CA MET A 28 0.39 -19.02 -20.32
C MET A 28 1.04 -20.08 -19.43
N SER A 29 2.34 -20.34 -19.59
CA SER A 29 3.07 -21.29 -18.73
C SER A 29 3.15 -20.81 -17.28
N ARG A 30 3.40 -19.52 -17.04
CA ARG A 30 3.40 -18.92 -15.68
C ARG A 30 2.03 -18.94 -15.01
N VAL A 31 0.96 -18.79 -15.79
CA VAL A 31 -0.43 -18.83 -15.28
C VAL A 31 -0.87 -20.26 -14.97
N THR A 32 -0.34 -21.25 -15.68
CA THR A 32 -0.72 -22.67 -15.53
C THR A 32 0.21 -23.49 -14.63
N CYS A 33 1.47 -23.05 -14.43
CA CYS A 33 2.40 -23.64 -13.46
C CYS A 33 2.13 -23.08 -12.06
N GLY A 34 1.39 -23.84 -11.26
CA GLY A 34 1.29 -23.58 -9.83
C GLY A 34 2.67 -23.63 -9.14
N SER A 35 3.10 -22.50 -8.61
CA SER A 35 3.95 -22.36 -7.41
C SER A 35 5.33 -23.07 -7.37
N GLU A 36 6.01 -23.34 -8.49
CA GLU A 36 7.39 -23.87 -8.44
C GLU A 36 8.34 -23.25 -9.48
N GLU A 37 8.58 -21.94 -9.43
CA GLU A 37 9.82 -21.35 -10.01
C GLU A 37 10.34 -20.19 -9.13
N THR A 38 10.99 -20.54 -8.02
CA THR A 38 11.92 -19.65 -7.30
C THR A 38 13.25 -19.55 -8.07
N LYS A 39 13.26 -19.00 -9.28
CA LYS A 39 14.52 -18.73 -9.97
C LYS A 39 14.45 -17.55 -10.93
N ASN A 40 15.25 -16.54 -10.58
CA ASN A 40 15.62 -15.36 -11.37
C ASN A 40 14.61 -14.20 -11.40
N PHE A 41 14.14 -13.77 -10.23
CA PHE A 41 14.23 -12.32 -10.00
C PHE A 41 15.61 -12.12 -9.40
N GLU A 42 16.43 -11.26 -10.02
CA GLU A 42 17.62 -10.72 -9.36
C GLU A 42 17.17 -10.27 -7.98
N GLU A 43 17.69 -10.95 -6.96
CA GLU A 43 17.41 -10.65 -5.57
C GLU A 43 17.79 -9.19 -5.38
N CYS A 44 16.77 -8.33 -5.30
CA CYS A 44 16.92 -6.99 -4.79
C CYS A 44 17.74 -7.17 -3.51
N PRO A 45 18.94 -6.55 -3.37
CA PRO A 45 19.75 -6.77 -2.19
C PRO A 45 18.83 -6.52 -1.02
N GLU A 46 18.69 -7.53 -0.16
CA GLU A 46 17.86 -7.50 1.02
C GLU A 46 18.28 -6.24 1.77
N SER A 47 17.49 -5.18 1.58
CA SER A 47 17.66 -3.94 2.30
C SER A 47 17.60 -4.38 3.77
N ASP A 48 18.57 -3.98 4.57
CA ASP A 48 18.58 -4.19 6.03
C ASP A 48 17.34 -3.56 6.74
N GLU A 49 16.30 -3.19 5.99
CA GLU A 49 14.91 -2.97 6.40
C GLU A 49 14.16 -4.25 6.82
N GLU A 50 14.81 -5.41 6.88
CA GLU A 50 14.28 -6.55 7.64
C GLU A 50 14.14 -6.24 9.16
N ASN A 51 14.65 -5.10 9.64
CA ASN A 51 14.73 -4.81 11.08
C ASN A 51 13.41 -4.37 11.78
N LEU A 52 12.27 -4.12 11.13
CA LEU A 52 11.11 -3.59 11.92
C LEU A 52 9.71 -4.07 11.56
N LEU A 53 9.52 -4.92 10.56
CA LEU A 53 8.18 -5.46 10.24
C LEU A 53 8.05 -6.90 10.70
N THR A 54 8.20 -7.14 12.01
CA THR A 54 7.53 -8.29 12.60
C THR A 54 6.05 -8.15 12.27
N HIS A 55 5.48 -9.10 11.52
CA HIS A 55 4.04 -9.15 11.20
C HIS A 55 3.21 -9.45 12.47
N GLN A 56 3.30 -8.57 13.46
CA GLN A 56 2.55 -8.66 14.70
C GLN A 56 1.10 -8.31 14.37
N LYS A 57 0.21 -9.30 14.54
CA LYS A 57 -1.23 -9.10 14.36
C LYS A 57 -1.78 -8.25 15.50
N LEU A 58 -1.76 -6.94 15.31
CA LEU A 58 -2.35 -5.98 16.25
C LEU A 58 -3.88 -6.07 16.22
N SER A 59 -4.51 -5.82 17.37
CA SER A 59 -5.96 -5.69 17.41
C SER A 59 -6.39 -4.43 16.65
N ARG A 60 -7.63 -4.40 16.15
CA ARG A 60 -8.16 -3.23 15.43
C ARG A 60 -8.07 -1.94 16.25
N GLY A 61 -8.24 -2.05 17.57
CA GLY A 61 -8.13 -0.92 18.49
C GLY A 61 -6.70 -0.42 18.59
N ASP A 62 -5.75 -1.34 18.78
CA ASP A 62 -4.33 -1.01 18.90
C ASP A 62 -3.80 -0.39 17.60
N THR A 63 -4.15 -0.97 16.44
CA THR A 63 -3.80 -0.37 15.14
C THR A 63 -4.32 1.06 15.03
N LEU A 64 -5.55 1.34 15.48
CA LEU A 64 -6.11 2.69 15.43
C LEU A 64 -5.31 3.67 16.30
N VAL A 65 -4.92 3.26 17.50
CA VAL A 65 -4.07 4.06 18.41
C VAL A 65 -2.72 4.35 17.77
N HIS A 66 -2.06 3.33 17.20
CA HIS A 66 -0.79 3.49 16.49
C HIS A 66 -0.92 4.46 15.31
N THR A 67 -1.98 4.34 14.50
CA THR A 67 -2.19 5.27 13.37
C THR A 67 -2.42 6.70 13.83
N GLU A 68 -3.13 6.93 14.94
CA GLU A 68 -3.38 8.27 15.47
C GLU A 68 -2.08 8.92 15.98
N ALA A 69 -1.22 8.14 16.67
CA ALA A 69 0.10 8.59 17.10
C ALA A 69 0.99 8.96 15.92
N LEU A 70 0.98 8.15 14.86
CA LEU A 70 1.78 8.37 13.65
C LEU A 70 1.31 9.62 12.89
N LEU A 71 0.00 9.80 12.72
CA LEU A 71 -0.56 11.03 12.13
C LEU A 71 -0.24 12.27 12.97
N ASN A 72 -0.20 12.14 14.31
CA ASN A 72 0.18 13.25 15.18
C ASN A 72 1.66 13.60 15.05
N TYR A 73 2.54 12.60 14.97
CA TYR A 73 3.97 12.81 14.72
C TYR A 73 4.20 13.57 13.41
N LEU A 74 3.63 13.09 12.30
CA LEU A 74 3.77 13.71 10.99
C LEU A 74 3.20 15.14 10.93
N GLU A 75 2.09 15.40 11.63
CA GLU A 75 1.49 16.75 11.64
C GLU A 75 2.33 17.76 12.46
N GLN A 76 3.01 17.28 13.50
CA GLN A 76 3.89 18.08 14.35
C GLN A 76 5.29 18.28 13.78
N GLU A 77 5.67 17.50 12.76
CA GLU A 77 6.94 17.63 12.07
C GLU A 77 7.13 19.08 11.59
N TYR A 78 8.26 19.67 12.00
CA TYR A 78 8.56 21.09 11.74
C TYR A 78 8.68 21.36 10.24
N GLU A 79 9.22 20.38 9.50
CA GLU A 79 9.44 20.45 8.07
C GLU A 79 8.16 20.22 7.24
N SER A 80 7.08 19.73 7.86
CA SER A 80 5.85 19.44 7.12
C SER A 80 5.21 20.70 6.54
N ALA A 81 4.94 20.65 5.24
CA ALA A 81 4.33 21.74 4.50
C ALA A 81 2.88 21.99 4.97
N PRO A 82 2.34 23.23 4.90
CA PRO A 82 0.97 23.51 5.30
C PRO A 82 -0.09 22.65 4.59
N ALA A 83 0.15 22.29 3.32
CA ALA A 83 -0.74 21.43 2.54
C ALA A 83 -0.77 19.99 3.08
N GLU A 84 0.37 19.45 3.51
CA GLU A 84 0.46 18.12 4.11
C GLU A 84 -0.33 18.04 5.42
N LYS A 85 -0.25 19.06 6.27
CA LYS A 85 -1.03 19.13 7.52
C LYS A 85 -2.54 19.09 7.25
N ILE A 86 -3.00 19.71 6.17
CA ILE A 86 -4.40 19.64 5.75
C ILE A 86 -4.76 18.21 5.31
N ILE A 87 -3.88 17.56 4.53
CA ILE A 87 -4.06 16.17 4.09
C ILE A 87 -4.10 15.22 5.30
N LEU A 88 -3.18 15.36 6.26
CA LEU A 88 -3.15 14.56 7.48
C LEU A 88 -4.43 14.70 8.32
N ARG A 89 -4.95 15.93 8.47
CA ARG A 89 -6.25 16.18 9.13
C ARG A 89 -7.40 15.52 8.39
N ASN A 90 -7.41 15.56 7.06
CA ASN A 90 -8.42 14.90 6.23
C ASN A 90 -8.36 13.38 6.38
N LEU A 91 -7.17 12.79 6.34
CA LEU A 91 -6.94 11.36 6.55
C LEU A 91 -7.45 10.92 7.93
N ARG A 92 -7.08 11.66 8.99
CA ARG A 92 -7.58 11.44 10.35
C ARG A 92 -9.10 11.46 10.41
N SER A 93 -9.75 12.42 9.73
CA SER A 93 -11.21 12.51 9.66
C SER A 93 -11.84 11.29 8.97
N ILE A 94 -11.28 10.87 7.83
CA ILE A 94 -11.76 9.69 7.07
C ILE A 94 -11.62 8.42 7.90
N ILE A 95 -10.48 8.20 8.56
CA ILE A 95 -10.22 7.02 9.38
C ILE A 95 -11.22 6.96 10.54
N ARG A 96 -11.39 8.06 11.30
CA ARG A 96 -12.35 8.12 12.41
C ARG A 96 -13.78 7.88 11.95
N ARG A 97 -14.18 8.46 10.82
CA ARG A 97 -15.50 8.23 10.23
C ARG A 97 -15.73 6.74 9.93
N ARG A 98 -14.78 6.09 9.27
CA ARG A 98 -14.86 4.65 8.93
C ARG A 98 -14.87 3.77 10.17
N ALA A 99 -14.05 4.08 11.17
CA ALA A 99 -14.00 3.34 12.43
C ALA A 99 -15.36 3.39 13.17
N ASN A 100 -15.97 4.58 13.23
CA ASN A 100 -17.28 4.79 13.83
C ASN A 100 -18.39 4.08 13.07
N GLU A 101 -18.38 4.15 11.73
CA GLU A 101 -19.37 3.46 10.89
C GLU A 101 -19.30 1.93 11.07
N LYS A 102 -18.08 1.37 11.08
CA LYS A 102 -17.87 -0.05 11.37
C LYS A 102 -18.34 -0.42 12.77
N GLN A 103 -18.07 0.42 13.78
CA GLN A 103 -18.55 0.18 15.14
C GLN A 103 -20.09 0.16 15.20
N LYS A 104 -20.77 1.11 14.54
CA LYS A 104 -22.24 1.13 14.46
C LYS A 104 -22.80 -0.13 13.80
N GLN A 105 -22.22 -0.55 12.67
CA GLN A 105 -22.60 -1.79 11.99
C GLN A 105 -22.45 -3.01 12.92
N THR A 106 -21.31 -3.13 13.60
CA THR A 106 -21.08 -4.21 14.58
C THR A 106 -22.09 -4.17 15.72
N SER A 107 -22.39 -2.99 16.28
CA SER A 107 -23.39 -2.85 17.35
C SER A 107 -24.78 -3.30 16.90
N ILE A 108 -25.23 -2.86 15.72
CA ILE A 108 -26.53 -3.25 15.15
C ILE A 108 -26.60 -4.76 14.95
N ILE A 109 -25.59 -5.35 14.30
CA ILE A 109 -25.55 -6.79 14.08
C ILE A 109 -25.59 -7.53 15.41
N SER A 110 -24.80 -7.10 16.40
CA SER A 110 -24.75 -7.74 17.72
C SER A 110 -26.09 -7.69 18.47
N PHE A 111 -26.91 -6.66 18.23
CA PHE A 111 -28.25 -6.56 18.83
C PHE A 111 -29.19 -7.65 18.28
N PHE A 112 -29.10 -7.96 17.00
CA PHE A 112 -29.94 -8.99 16.36
C PHE A 112 -29.39 -10.41 16.49
N THR A 113 -28.08 -10.57 16.75
CA THR A 113 -27.43 -11.89 16.87
C THR A 113 -27.23 -12.36 18.32
N LYS A 114 -27.42 -11.48 19.32
CA LYS A 114 -27.48 -11.88 20.73
C LYS A 114 -28.82 -12.57 21.00
N ARG A 115 -28.78 -13.90 21.09
CA ARG A 115 -29.87 -14.76 21.56
C ARG A 115 -29.91 -14.78 23.08
#